data_AF-A0A7J6B1W2-F1
#
_entry.id   AF-A0A7J6B1W2-F1
#
_cell.length_a   1.000
_cell.length_b   1.000
_cell.length_c   1.000
_cell.angle_alpha   90.00
_cell.angle_beta   90.00
_cell.angle_gamma   90.00
#
_symmetry.space_group_name_H-M   'P 1'
#
loop_
_entity.id
_entity.type
_entity.pdbx_description
1 polymer ?
#
loop_
_entity_poly.entity_id
_entity_poly.type
_entity_poly.pdbx_seq_one_letter_code
_entity_poly.pdbx_strand_id
1 'polypeptide(L)'
;MGIGSFSKEVFGNLTGLKVLHLNRNAMQTLDVEFLENLTNLQYLDVRNTPLSCNCHNMLGTLLPLLYVKLYWKFKYGYYIFRSWFGEQWRRLREEEEKCTYDAFISYNSADEEWVMKQLLPNLEGSGFRLCLHHRDFEPGRNIIDNIVAAVYNSRKTVCVISQNFLCSEWCSLEIQLASYRLFDEMQDVLLLVFLENIHERQLSAYHRMRKIMLKKTYLQWPGLDCTDPIKAQELFWTQLKRALRSSNSRRQDEEQTLENVQNGQQIDDARAEEREYFMNQEQMDEGPHYLMP
;
A
#
# COMPACT_ATOMS: atom_id res chain seq x y z
N MET A 1 -9.57 60.65 30.38
CA MET A 1 -9.69 60.48 28.92
C MET A 1 -8.27 60.24 28.39
N GLY A 2 -7.97 59.00 27.98
CA GLY A 2 -6.67 58.64 27.39
C GLY A 2 -6.77 58.58 25.87
N ILE A 3 -5.64 58.49 25.17
CA ILE A 3 -5.63 58.39 23.70
C ILE A 3 -6.23 57.02 23.31
N GLY A 4 -7.26 57.05 22.46
CA GLY A 4 -8.01 55.86 22.04
C GLY A 4 -7.56 55.28 20.70
N SER A 5 -7.01 56.09 19.80
CA SER A 5 -6.43 55.69 18.52
C SER A 5 -5.39 56.72 18.06
N PHE A 6 -4.49 56.29 17.17
CA PHE A 6 -3.55 57.19 16.48
C PHE A 6 -3.91 57.25 15.00
N SER A 7 -3.89 58.44 14.41
CA SER A 7 -3.94 58.63 12.97
C SER A 7 -2.54 58.84 12.40
N LYS A 8 -2.31 58.38 11.16
CA LYS A 8 -1.06 58.52 10.41
C LYS A 8 -0.57 59.97 10.33
N GLU A 9 -1.49 60.93 10.40
CA GLU A 9 -1.22 62.36 10.28
C GLU A 9 -0.41 62.94 11.46
N VAL A 10 -0.51 62.34 12.66
CA VAL A 10 0.13 62.90 13.87
C VAL A 10 1.58 62.45 14.02
N PHE A 11 1.91 61.23 13.61
CA PHE A 11 3.23 60.62 13.83
C PHE A 11 3.93 60.12 12.56
N GLY A 12 3.29 60.21 11.38
CA GLY A 12 3.79 59.64 10.13
C GLY A 12 5.12 60.23 9.62
N ASN A 13 5.57 61.36 10.19
CA ASN A 13 6.82 62.04 9.82
C ASN A 13 7.89 62.03 10.93
N LEU A 14 7.67 61.30 12.02
CA LEU A 14 8.59 61.22 13.16
C LEU A 14 9.60 60.07 13.00
N THR A 15 10.25 60.02 11.84
CA THR A 15 11.21 58.96 11.47
C THR A 15 12.43 58.89 12.40
N GLY A 16 12.75 59.95 13.15
CA GLY A 16 13.84 60.00 14.13
C GLY A 16 13.47 59.55 15.54
N LEU A 17 12.21 59.15 15.79
CA LEU A 17 11.75 58.76 17.12
C LEU A 17 12.38 57.42 17.55
N LYS A 18 13.14 57.41 18.65
CA LYS A 18 13.78 56.20 19.20
C LYS A 18 12.99 55.52 20.30
N VAL A 19 12.20 56.29 21.05
CA VAL A 19 11.51 55.82 22.26
C VAL A 19 10.08 56.32 22.21
N LEU A 20 9.11 55.41 22.27
CA LEU A 20 7.68 55.73 22.28
C LEU A 20 7.02 55.08 23.49
N HIS A 21 6.50 55.91 24.40
CA HIS A 21 5.78 55.46 25.58
C HIS A 21 4.27 55.59 25.37
N LEU A 22 3.58 54.46 25.23
CA LEU A 22 2.13 54.35 25.07
C LEU A 22 1.44 53.75 26.30
N ASN A 23 2.19 53.51 27.37
CA ASN A 23 1.71 52.86 28.57
C ASN A 23 0.53 53.61 29.22
N ARG A 24 -0.43 52.87 29.78
CA ARG A 24 -1.65 53.40 30.42
C ARG A 24 -2.57 54.22 29.50
N ASN A 25 -2.47 54.07 28.18
CA ASN A 25 -3.47 54.59 27.26
C ASN A 25 -4.66 53.63 27.08
N ALA A 26 -5.77 54.15 26.55
CA ALA A 26 -7.01 53.40 26.37
C ALA A 26 -7.10 52.69 25.01
N MET A 27 -5.96 52.53 24.32
CA MET A 27 -5.92 51.95 22.98
C MET A 27 -6.18 50.46 22.99
N GLN A 28 -7.08 50.04 22.11
CA GLN A 28 -7.45 48.63 21.92
C GLN A 28 -6.79 48.02 20.68
N THR A 29 -6.41 48.83 19.71
CA THR A 29 -5.74 48.38 18.49
C THR A 29 -4.50 49.22 18.26
N LEU A 30 -3.47 48.57 17.72
CA LEU A 30 -2.21 49.18 17.33
C LEU A 30 -1.99 48.76 15.89
N ASP A 31 -2.17 49.69 14.96
CA ASP A 31 -2.02 49.45 13.53
C ASP A 31 -0.54 49.26 13.17
N VAL A 32 -0.18 48.23 12.42
CA VAL A 32 1.23 47.95 12.13
C VAL A 32 1.78 48.96 11.11
N GLU A 33 0.91 49.52 10.25
CA GLU A 33 1.31 50.48 9.21
C GLU A 33 1.92 51.78 9.78
N PHE A 34 1.53 52.19 11.00
CA PHE A 34 2.16 53.37 11.61
C PHE A 34 3.56 53.08 12.16
N LEU A 35 3.81 51.86 12.64
CA LEU A 35 5.11 51.46 13.17
C LEU A 35 6.15 51.34 12.05
N GLU A 36 5.71 50.94 10.85
CA GLU A 36 6.58 50.86 9.67
C GLU A 36 7.20 52.21 9.29
N ASN A 37 6.46 53.32 9.50
CA ASN A 37 6.99 54.67 9.28
C ASN A 37 8.02 55.12 10.35
N LEU A 38 8.10 54.44 11.50
CA LEU A 38 8.99 54.78 12.61
C LEU A 38 10.26 53.92 12.57
N THR A 39 11.03 54.07 11.50
CA THR A 39 12.18 53.21 11.17
C THR A 39 13.32 53.23 12.20
N ASN A 40 13.45 54.28 13.01
CA ASN A 40 14.49 54.38 14.06
C ASN A 40 14.01 54.04 15.47
N LEU A 41 12.80 53.50 15.63
CA LEU A 41 12.24 53.17 16.93
C LEU A 41 12.99 51.99 17.57
N GLN A 42 13.56 52.22 18.76
CA GLN A 42 14.33 51.23 19.53
C GLN A 42 13.57 50.69 20.72
N TYR A 43 12.64 51.48 21.28
CA TYR A 43 11.88 51.12 22.46
C TYR A 43 10.42 51.56 22.35
N LEU A 44 9.51 50.61 22.55
CA LEU A 44 8.07 50.82 22.54
C LEU A 44 7.47 50.29 23.85
N ASP A 45 6.93 51.18 24.68
CA ASP A 45 6.28 50.81 25.95
C ASP A 45 4.77 50.78 25.79
N VAL A 46 4.20 49.59 25.69
CA VAL A 46 2.74 49.36 25.60
C VAL A 46 2.19 48.72 26.88
N ARG A 47 2.85 48.91 28.03
CA ARG A 47 2.38 48.28 29.28
C ARG A 47 1.05 48.89 29.72
N ASN A 48 0.15 48.04 30.20
CA ASN A 48 -1.15 48.47 30.76
C ASN A 48 -2.05 49.21 29.73
N THR A 49 -1.96 48.85 28.44
CA THR A 49 -2.95 49.18 27.40
C THR A 49 -3.83 47.95 27.12
N PRO A 50 -5.16 48.10 26.96
CA PRO A 50 -6.08 46.98 26.76
C PRO A 50 -6.10 46.51 25.29
N LEU A 51 -4.96 46.06 24.77
CA LEU A 51 -4.84 45.60 23.38
C LEU A 51 -5.75 44.37 23.14
N SER A 52 -6.63 44.46 22.15
CA SER A 52 -7.55 43.40 21.75
C SER A 52 -6.87 42.44 20.78
N CYS A 53 -6.91 41.14 21.07
CA CYS A 53 -6.41 40.12 20.16
C CYS A 53 -7.41 39.88 19.03
N ASN A 54 -7.13 40.39 17.82
CA ASN A 54 -7.93 40.09 16.64
C ASN A 54 -7.70 38.64 16.14
N CYS A 55 -8.74 38.05 15.56
CA CYS A 55 -8.76 36.68 15.03
C CYS A 55 -7.64 36.40 13.99
N HIS A 56 -7.15 37.43 13.30
CA HIS A 56 -6.06 37.33 12.33
C HIS A 56 -4.74 36.86 12.99
N ASN A 57 -4.42 37.37 14.18
CA ASN A 57 -3.20 37.01 14.92
C ASN A 57 -3.30 35.60 15.53
N MET A 58 -4.52 35.20 15.90
CA MET A 58 -4.79 33.88 16.45
C MET A 58 -4.67 32.80 15.36
N LEU A 59 -5.20 33.06 14.17
CA LEU A 59 -5.08 32.15 13.02
C LEU A 59 -3.63 32.03 12.53
N GLY A 60 -2.91 33.15 12.43
CA GLY A 60 -1.52 33.16 11.94
C GLY A 60 -0.52 32.41 12.82
N THR A 61 -0.78 32.27 14.12
CA THR A 61 0.13 31.59 15.06
C THR A 61 -0.29 30.18 15.41
N LEU A 62 -1.60 29.90 15.50
CA LEU A 62 -2.09 28.58 15.89
C LEU A 62 -2.08 27.57 14.73
N LEU A 63 -2.36 28.01 13.49
CA LEU A 63 -2.38 27.12 12.34
C LEU A 63 -1.00 26.50 12.04
N PRO A 64 0.12 27.26 12.03
CA PRO A 64 1.45 26.68 11.82
C PRO A 64 1.88 25.75 12.95
N LEU A 65 1.58 26.11 14.21
CA LEU A 65 1.91 25.28 15.37
C LEU A 65 1.13 23.96 15.37
N LEU A 66 -0.16 24.02 15.01
CA LEU A 66 -1.00 22.84 14.85
C LEU A 66 -0.52 21.98 13.68
N TYR A 67 -0.17 22.60 12.54
CA TYR A 67 0.40 21.92 11.37
C TYR A 67 1.69 21.18 11.71
N VAL A 68 2.64 21.85 12.37
CA VAL A 68 3.92 21.22 12.79
C VAL A 68 3.66 20.07 13.75
N LYS A 69 2.80 20.24 14.76
CA LYS A 69 2.48 19.14 15.69
C LYS A 69 1.78 17.97 15.00
N LEU A 70 0.83 18.23 14.11
CA LEU A 70 0.13 17.20 13.35
C LEU A 70 1.09 16.49 12.40
N TYR A 71 1.96 17.22 11.69
CA TYR A 71 2.98 16.66 10.81
C TYR A 71 3.87 15.65 11.53
N TRP A 72 4.39 16.01 12.71
CA TRP A 72 5.19 15.07 13.50
C TRP A 72 4.35 13.89 13.97
N LYS A 73 3.11 14.08 14.42
CA LYS A 73 2.21 12.97 14.81
C LYS A 73 1.93 12.01 13.65
N PHE A 74 1.67 12.51 12.45
CA PHE A 74 1.50 11.70 11.24
C PHE A 74 2.79 10.99 10.83
N LYS A 75 3.93 11.68 10.87
CA LYS A 75 5.24 11.10 10.55
C LYS A 75 5.60 9.98 11.53
N TYR A 76 5.46 10.20 12.83
CA TYR A 76 5.67 9.16 13.84
C TYR A 76 4.65 8.03 13.72
N GLY A 77 3.37 8.34 13.47
CA GLY A 77 2.33 7.36 13.21
C GLY A 77 2.65 6.50 11.99
N TYR A 78 3.16 7.10 10.92
CA TYR A 78 3.61 6.42 9.71
C TYR A 78 4.83 5.53 9.97
N TYR A 79 5.82 5.98 10.74
CA TYR A 79 6.98 5.14 11.11
C TYR A 79 6.58 3.97 12.01
N ILE A 80 5.71 4.18 13.00
CA ILE A 80 5.17 3.10 13.84
C ILE A 80 4.35 2.13 12.98
N PHE A 81 3.50 2.65 12.10
CA PHE A 81 2.70 1.84 11.18
C PHE A 81 3.58 1.03 10.23
N ARG A 82 4.63 1.63 9.63
CA ARG A 82 5.63 0.94 8.81
C ARG A 82 6.43 -0.07 9.60
N SER A 83 6.76 0.20 10.85
CA SER A 83 7.49 -0.76 11.70
C SER A 83 6.60 -1.93 12.11
N TRP A 84 5.34 -1.66 12.46
CA TRP A 84 4.35 -2.69 12.82
C TRP A 84 3.98 -3.55 11.62
N PHE A 85 3.75 -2.93 10.45
CA PHE A 85 3.63 -3.65 9.19
C PHE A 85 4.94 -4.39 8.91
N GLY A 86 6.11 -3.75 8.87
CA GLY A 86 7.38 -4.41 8.57
C GLY A 86 7.65 -5.66 9.44
N GLU A 87 7.29 -5.64 10.72
CA GLU A 87 7.44 -6.78 11.62
C GLU A 87 6.44 -7.90 11.35
N GLN A 88 5.16 -7.58 11.08
CA GLN A 88 4.17 -8.56 10.65
C GLN A 88 4.56 -9.23 9.33
N TRP A 89 5.17 -8.48 8.42
CA TRP A 89 5.61 -8.98 7.11
C TRP A 89 6.92 -9.75 7.20
N ARG A 90 7.80 -9.42 8.16
CA ARG A 90 8.99 -10.21 8.49
C ARG A 90 8.62 -11.60 9.03
N ARG A 91 7.59 -11.70 9.88
CA ARG A 91 7.11 -13.00 10.40
C ARG A 91 6.56 -13.90 9.29
N LEU A 92 5.78 -13.33 8.37
CA LEU A 92 5.27 -14.05 7.19
C LEU A 92 6.43 -14.52 6.28
N ARG A 93 7.49 -13.71 6.15
CA ARG A 93 8.69 -14.04 5.36
C ARG A 93 9.56 -15.12 6.02
N GLU A 94 9.69 -15.08 7.35
CA GLU A 94 10.38 -16.11 8.15
C GLU A 94 9.64 -17.47 8.14
N GLU A 95 8.32 -17.49 7.99
CA GLU A 95 7.53 -18.72 7.78
C GLU A 95 7.66 -19.27 6.35
N GLU A 96 7.71 -18.42 5.33
CA GLU A 96 8.02 -18.83 3.96
C GLU A 96 9.44 -19.41 3.82
N GLU A 97 10.42 -18.88 4.57
CA GLU A 97 11.79 -19.41 4.60
C GLU A 97 11.89 -20.81 5.25
N LYS A 98 10.90 -21.20 6.07
CA LYS A 98 10.83 -22.55 6.66
C LYS A 98 10.24 -23.60 5.71
N CYS A 99 9.56 -23.19 4.64
CA CYS A 99 8.92 -24.13 3.71
C CYS A 99 9.99 -24.85 2.86
N THR A 100 10.09 -26.17 3.01
CA THR A 100 10.97 -27.01 2.19
C THR A 100 10.49 -27.17 0.76
N TYR A 101 9.18 -27.03 0.52
CA TYR A 101 8.56 -27.20 -0.79
C TYR A 101 7.87 -25.91 -1.27
N ASP A 102 7.85 -25.72 -2.58
CA ASP A 102 7.13 -24.63 -3.22
C ASP A 102 5.63 -24.95 -3.30
N ALA A 103 5.28 -26.21 -3.53
CA ALA A 103 3.89 -26.66 -3.54
C ALA A 103 3.72 -28.12 -3.09
N PHE A 104 2.65 -28.39 -2.34
CA PHE A 104 2.11 -29.73 -2.12
C PHE A 104 1.07 -30.05 -3.20
N ILE A 105 1.19 -31.20 -3.86
CA ILE A 105 0.26 -31.64 -4.90
C ILE A 105 -0.69 -32.71 -4.32
N SER A 106 -1.96 -32.34 -4.23
CA SER A 106 -3.07 -33.20 -3.82
C SER A 106 -3.83 -33.67 -5.07
N TYR A 107 -3.90 -34.98 -5.27
CA TYR A 107 -4.53 -35.61 -6.45
C TYR A 107 -5.07 -37.01 -6.11
N ASN A 108 -5.94 -37.54 -6.96
CA ASN A 108 -6.45 -38.91 -6.84
C ASN A 108 -5.56 -39.88 -7.65
N SER A 109 -5.40 -41.13 -7.20
CA SER A 109 -4.63 -42.16 -7.93
C SER A 109 -5.10 -42.34 -9.38
N ALA A 110 -6.38 -42.12 -9.69
CA ALA A 110 -6.89 -42.17 -11.07
C ALA A 110 -6.28 -41.09 -11.99
N ASP A 111 -5.86 -39.96 -11.42
CA ASP A 111 -5.28 -38.81 -12.14
C ASP A 111 -3.73 -38.81 -12.09
N GLU A 112 -3.14 -39.84 -11.47
CA GLU A 112 -1.68 -39.95 -11.27
C GLU A 112 -0.90 -39.89 -12.57
N GLU A 113 -1.41 -40.53 -13.63
CA GLU A 113 -0.76 -40.54 -14.94
C GLU A 113 -0.58 -39.13 -15.50
N TRP A 114 -1.60 -38.27 -15.38
CA TRP A 114 -1.51 -36.89 -15.82
C TRP A 114 -0.55 -36.08 -14.95
N VAL A 115 -0.58 -36.27 -13.64
CA VAL A 115 0.33 -35.58 -12.71
C VAL A 115 1.79 -35.92 -13.02
N MET A 116 2.10 -37.20 -13.20
CA MET A 116 3.46 -37.68 -13.47
C MET A 116 3.97 -37.31 -14.85
N LYS A 117 3.12 -37.36 -15.89
CA LYS A 117 3.55 -37.12 -17.28
C LYS A 117 3.47 -35.66 -17.70
N GLN A 118 2.55 -34.88 -17.13
CA GLN A 118 2.28 -33.50 -17.55
C GLN A 118 2.71 -32.50 -16.49
N LEU A 119 2.17 -32.58 -15.27
CA LEU A 119 2.36 -31.54 -14.26
C LEU A 119 3.80 -31.49 -13.72
N LEU A 120 4.33 -32.66 -13.33
CA LEU A 120 5.67 -32.77 -12.74
C LEU A 120 6.78 -32.25 -13.67
N PRO A 121 6.92 -32.72 -14.93
CA PRO A 121 7.97 -32.24 -15.83
C PRO A 121 7.89 -30.73 -16.10
N ASN A 122 6.67 -30.18 -16.21
CA ASN A 122 6.47 -28.76 -16.50
C ASN A 122 6.83 -27.84 -15.31
N LEU A 123 6.64 -28.31 -14.08
CA LEU A 123 6.92 -27.55 -12.87
C LEU A 123 8.33 -27.80 -12.34
N GLU A 124 8.74 -29.05 -12.11
CA GLU A 124 10.10 -29.37 -11.64
C GLU A 124 11.15 -28.95 -12.68
N GLY A 125 10.86 -29.09 -13.98
CA GLY A 125 11.71 -28.59 -15.06
C GLY A 125 11.86 -27.06 -15.08
N SER A 126 10.98 -26.32 -14.38
CA SER A 126 11.08 -24.87 -14.19
C SER A 126 11.66 -24.47 -12.83
N GLY A 127 12.21 -25.44 -12.08
CA GLY A 127 12.90 -25.22 -10.81
C GLY A 127 12.00 -25.23 -9.57
N PHE A 128 10.74 -25.67 -9.66
CA PHE A 128 9.87 -25.79 -8.49
C PHE A 128 10.13 -27.10 -7.72
N ARG A 129 10.18 -27.03 -6.38
CA ARG A 129 10.24 -28.19 -5.47
C ARG A 129 8.84 -28.61 -5.06
N LEU A 130 8.40 -29.79 -5.47
CA LEU A 130 7.05 -30.29 -5.20
C LEU A 130 7.06 -31.41 -4.16
N CYS A 131 6.03 -31.44 -3.30
CA CYS A 131 5.76 -32.53 -2.38
C CYS A 131 4.60 -33.39 -2.92
N LEU A 132 4.79 -34.70 -3.03
CA LEU A 132 3.79 -35.66 -3.48
C LEU A 132 3.59 -36.77 -2.46
N HIS A 133 2.33 -37.19 -2.29
CA HIS A 133 1.98 -38.19 -1.28
C HIS A 133 2.56 -39.59 -1.54
N HIS A 134 2.78 -40.00 -2.79
CA HIS A 134 3.40 -41.30 -3.10
C HIS A 134 4.93 -41.31 -3.00
N ARG A 135 5.58 -40.14 -3.00
CA ARG A 135 7.05 -40.01 -3.05
C ARG A 135 7.64 -39.56 -1.72
N ASP A 136 7.03 -38.55 -1.12
CA ASP A 136 7.64 -37.75 -0.05
C ASP A 136 7.04 -38.05 1.33
N PHE A 137 6.03 -38.91 1.43
CA PHE A 137 5.42 -39.25 2.71
C PHE A 137 6.27 -40.26 3.49
N GLU A 138 6.33 -40.03 4.81
CA GLU A 138 7.08 -40.88 5.71
C GLU A 138 6.32 -42.18 5.96
N PRO A 139 6.88 -43.36 5.59
CA PRO A 139 6.23 -44.64 5.85
C PRO A 139 6.15 -44.90 7.36
N GLY A 140 5.00 -45.37 7.83
CA GLY A 140 4.74 -45.65 9.24
C GLY A 140 4.16 -44.48 10.05
N ARG A 141 4.07 -43.28 9.46
CA ARG A 141 3.34 -42.15 10.04
C ARG A 141 1.87 -42.15 9.62
N ASN A 142 0.98 -41.60 10.46
CA ASN A 142 -0.43 -41.47 10.11
C ASN A 142 -0.58 -40.61 8.84
N ILE A 143 -1.43 -41.06 7.91
CA ILE A 143 -1.65 -40.38 6.63
C ILE A 143 -2.12 -38.93 6.81
N ILE A 144 -2.94 -38.68 7.84
CA ILE A 144 -3.44 -37.35 8.19
C ILE A 144 -2.27 -36.45 8.61
N ASP A 145 -1.37 -36.95 9.45
CA ASP A 145 -0.21 -36.19 9.94
C ASP A 145 0.78 -35.92 8.80
N ASN A 146 0.96 -36.86 7.88
CA ASN A 146 1.76 -36.66 6.67
C ASN A 146 1.21 -35.51 5.82
N ILE A 147 -0.11 -35.42 5.69
CA ILE A 147 -0.76 -34.38 4.89
C ILE A 147 -0.72 -33.03 5.58
N VAL A 148 -0.98 -33.00 6.88
CA VAL A 148 -0.78 -31.79 7.69
C VAL A 148 0.66 -31.29 7.52
N ALA A 149 1.65 -32.17 7.69
CA ALA A 149 3.05 -31.82 7.52
C ALA A 149 3.35 -31.31 6.10
N ALA A 150 2.84 -31.97 5.07
CA ALA A 150 3.04 -31.56 3.68
C ALA A 150 2.43 -30.18 3.37
N VAL A 151 1.25 -29.88 3.91
CA VAL A 151 0.57 -28.58 3.77
C VAL A 151 1.34 -27.47 4.49
N TYR A 152 1.88 -27.71 5.68
CA TYR A 152 2.65 -26.71 6.43
C TYR A 152 4.07 -26.51 5.89
N ASN A 153 4.70 -27.57 5.36
CA ASN A 153 6.03 -27.51 4.78
C ASN A 153 6.05 -27.00 3.32
N SER A 154 4.88 -26.68 2.76
CA SER A 154 4.72 -26.15 1.40
C SER A 154 4.19 -24.72 1.41
N ARG A 155 4.70 -23.87 0.50
CA ARG A 155 4.17 -22.49 0.36
C ARG A 155 2.75 -22.46 -0.19
N LYS A 156 2.42 -23.38 -1.11
CA LYS A 156 1.11 -23.51 -1.73
C LYS A 156 0.63 -24.96 -1.66
N THR A 157 -0.69 -25.15 -1.67
CA THR A 157 -1.33 -26.45 -1.89
C THR A 157 -2.07 -26.40 -3.22
N VAL A 158 -1.70 -27.28 -4.15
CA VAL A 158 -2.36 -27.44 -5.45
C VAL A 158 -3.23 -28.68 -5.40
N CYS A 159 -4.54 -28.50 -5.53
CA CYS A 159 -5.48 -29.61 -5.64
C CYS A 159 -5.86 -29.83 -7.10
N VAL A 160 -5.58 -31.04 -7.61
CA VAL A 160 -5.97 -31.49 -8.94
C VAL A 160 -7.35 -32.12 -8.85
N ILE A 161 -8.35 -31.39 -9.34
CA ILE A 161 -9.77 -31.69 -9.20
C ILE A 161 -10.28 -32.43 -10.44
N SER A 162 -10.81 -33.63 -10.20
CA SER A 162 -11.58 -34.48 -11.11
C SER A 162 -12.82 -35.02 -10.36
N GLN A 163 -13.77 -35.64 -11.05
CA GLN A 163 -14.91 -36.34 -10.45
C GLN A 163 -14.42 -37.44 -9.49
N ASN A 164 -13.35 -38.16 -9.84
CA ASN A 164 -12.76 -39.18 -8.98
C ASN A 164 -12.17 -38.55 -7.71
N PHE A 165 -11.52 -37.40 -7.83
CA PHE A 165 -11.06 -36.62 -6.69
C PHE A 165 -12.25 -36.24 -5.78
N LEU A 166 -13.33 -35.70 -6.35
CA LEU A 166 -14.51 -35.28 -5.60
C LEU A 166 -15.28 -36.42 -4.92
N CYS A 167 -15.29 -37.61 -5.50
CA CYS A 167 -15.98 -38.77 -4.94
C CYS A 167 -15.19 -39.49 -3.83
N SER A 168 -13.92 -39.13 -3.64
CA SER A 168 -13.06 -39.75 -2.61
C SER A 168 -13.16 -39.04 -1.26
N GLU A 169 -13.01 -39.79 -0.17
CA GLU A 169 -12.99 -39.24 1.21
C GLU A 169 -11.89 -38.19 1.43
N TRP A 170 -10.90 -38.14 0.52
CA TRP A 170 -9.76 -37.23 0.53
C TRP A 170 -10.09 -35.77 0.17
N CYS A 171 -11.12 -35.52 -0.65
CA CYS A 171 -11.46 -34.16 -1.08
C CYS A 171 -11.88 -33.24 0.09
N SER A 172 -12.47 -33.80 1.15
CA SER A 172 -12.97 -33.02 2.27
C SER A 172 -11.83 -32.56 3.18
N LEU A 173 -10.87 -33.43 3.48
CA LEU A 173 -9.86 -33.17 4.51
C LEU A 173 -8.77 -32.22 4.04
N GLU A 174 -8.18 -32.46 2.87
CA GLU A 174 -7.10 -31.61 2.33
C GLU A 174 -7.60 -30.19 2.05
N ILE A 175 -8.82 -30.06 1.51
CA ILE A 175 -9.46 -28.75 1.32
C ILE A 175 -9.79 -28.13 2.68
N GLN A 176 -10.22 -28.89 3.69
CA GLN A 176 -10.48 -28.35 5.02
C GLN A 176 -9.21 -27.87 5.71
N LEU A 177 -8.09 -28.59 5.59
CA LEU A 177 -6.80 -28.23 6.18
C LEU A 177 -6.20 -27.01 5.48
N ALA A 178 -6.17 -27.00 4.15
CA ALA A 178 -5.73 -25.83 3.39
C ALA A 178 -6.65 -24.62 3.62
N SER A 179 -7.96 -24.84 3.79
CA SER A 179 -8.90 -23.77 4.16
C SER A 179 -8.62 -23.26 5.57
N TYR A 180 -8.36 -24.14 6.54
CA TYR A 180 -8.02 -23.75 7.91
C TYR A 180 -6.77 -22.86 7.91
N ARG A 181 -5.70 -23.27 7.21
CA ARG A 181 -4.51 -22.45 7.04
C ARG A 181 -4.80 -21.10 6.33
N LEU A 182 -5.59 -21.10 5.25
CA LEU A 182 -6.06 -19.89 4.57
C LEU A 182 -6.84 -18.94 5.49
N PHE A 183 -7.66 -19.47 6.41
CA PHE A 183 -8.48 -18.66 7.32
C PHE A 183 -7.72 -18.18 8.56
N ASP A 184 -6.86 -19.03 9.14
CA ASP A 184 -6.08 -18.74 10.34
C ASP A 184 -4.90 -17.80 10.02
N GLU A 185 -4.23 -18.00 8.87
CA GLU A 185 -3.07 -17.20 8.44
C GLU A 185 -3.43 -16.08 7.45
N MET A 186 -4.69 -15.99 6.98
CA MET A 186 -5.16 -15.02 5.97
C MET A 186 -4.36 -15.02 4.65
N GLN A 187 -3.79 -16.15 4.23
CA GLN A 187 -2.94 -16.25 3.03
C GLN A 187 -3.60 -17.04 1.89
N ASP A 188 -3.51 -16.56 0.64
CA ASP A 188 -3.96 -17.28 -0.58
C ASP A 188 -3.07 -18.51 -0.87
N VAL A 189 -3.20 -19.57 -0.08
CA VAL A 189 -2.34 -20.78 -0.16
C VAL A 189 -2.91 -21.90 -1.03
N LEU A 190 -4.22 -21.90 -1.31
CA LEU A 190 -4.90 -22.98 -2.03
C LEU A 190 -5.09 -22.64 -3.52
N LEU A 191 -4.59 -23.49 -4.40
CA LEU A 191 -4.76 -23.41 -5.86
C LEU A 191 -5.56 -24.63 -6.34
N LEU A 192 -6.66 -24.38 -7.05
CA LEU A 192 -7.50 -25.43 -7.61
C LEU A 192 -7.22 -25.57 -9.11
N VAL A 193 -6.90 -26.78 -9.56
CA VAL A 193 -6.67 -27.13 -10.96
C VAL A 193 -7.73 -28.14 -11.40
N PHE A 194 -8.63 -27.75 -12.28
CA PHE A 194 -9.68 -28.64 -12.79
C PHE A 194 -9.20 -29.35 -14.06
N LEU A 195 -9.14 -30.68 -14.04
CA LEU A 195 -8.82 -31.48 -15.22
C LEU A 195 -9.98 -31.61 -16.19
N GLU A 196 -11.20 -31.49 -15.67
CA GLU A 196 -12.44 -31.65 -16.42
C GLU A 196 -13.49 -30.62 -15.98
N ASN A 197 -14.53 -30.47 -16.80
CA ASN A 197 -15.59 -29.54 -16.51
C ASN A 197 -16.60 -30.17 -15.55
N ILE A 198 -16.57 -29.72 -14.30
CA ILE A 198 -17.45 -30.23 -13.24
C ILE A 198 -18.61 -29.25 -13.07
N HIS A 199 -19.83 -29.74 -13.27
CA HIS A 199 -21.03 -28.91 -13.12
C HIS A 199 -21.22 -28.46 -11.67
N GLU A 200 -21.57 -27.18 -11.47
CA GLU A 200 -21.82 -26.57 -10.16
C GLU A 200 -22.81 -27.35 -9.27
N ARG A 201 -23.72 -28.13 -9.87
CA ARG A 201 -24.69 -28.97 -9.16
C ARG A 201 -24.02 -30.10 -8.38
N GLN A 202 -22.97 -30.73 -8.93
CA GLN A 202 -22.21 -31.79 -8.25
C GLN A 202 -21.37 -31.22 -7.09
N LEU A 203 -21.09 -29.92 -7.15
CA LEU A 203 -20.30 -29.18 -6.16
C LEU A 203 -21.16 -28.64 -5.01
N SER A 204 -22.49 -28.68 -5.14
CA SER A 204 -23.42 -28.16 -4.13
C SER A 204 -23.34 -28.90 -2.79
N ALA A 205 -22.97 -30.18 -2.81
CA ALA A 205 -22.68 -30.98 -1.62
C ALA A 205 -21.44 -30.50 -0.85
N TYR A 206 -20.56 -29.72 -1.49
CA TYR A 206 -19.27 -29.29 -0.97
C TYR A 206 -19.25 -27.77 -0.73
N HIS A 207 -20.02 -27.29 0.26
CA HIS A 207 -20.23 -25.86 0.51
C HIS A 207 -18.96 -25.00 0.60
N ARG A 208 -17.88 -25.50 1.23
CA ARG A 208 -16.61 -24.76 1.33
C ARG A 208 -15.91 -24.62 -0.02
N MET A 209 -15.91 -25.68 -0.82
CA MET A 209 -15.35 -25.67 -2.17
C MET A 209 -16.16 -24.78 -3.11
N ARG A 210 -17.49 -24.81 -3.01
CA ARG A 210 -18.37 -23.87 -3.72
C ARG A 210 -18.00 -22.41 -3.44
N LYS A 211 -17.69 -22.06 -2.18
CA LYS A 211 -17.25 -20.70 -1.81
C LYS A 211 -15.94 -20.30 -2.50
N ILE A 212 -14.99 -21.23 -2.64
CA ILE A 212 -13.72 -20.99 -3.34
C ILE A 212 -13.95 -20.88 -4.85
N MET A 213 -14.78 -21.74 -5.44
CA MET A 213 -15.13 -21.71 -6.87
C MET A 213 -15.89 -20.44 -7.26
N LEU A 214 -16.78 -19.94 -6.40
CA LEU A 214 -17.49 -18.68 -6.64
C LEU A 214 -16.55 -17.47 -6.75
N LYS A 215 -15.35 -17.54 -6.16
CA LYS A 215 -14.31 -16.53 -6.33
C LYS A 215 -13.56 -16.65 -7.66
N LYS A 216 -13.82 -17.71 -8.45
CA LYS A 216 -13.17 -18.03 -9.74
C LYS A 216 -11.64 -18.04 -9.68
N THR A 217 -11.07 -18.42 -8.54
CA THR A 217 -9.62 -18.54 -8.33
C THR A 217 -9.09 -19.94 -8.67
N TYR A 218 -9.61 -20.54 -9.74
CA TYR A 218 -9.21 -21.86 -10.21
C TYR A 218 -8.64 -21.78 -11.62
N LEU A 219 -7.79 -22.74 -11.96
CA LEU A 219 -7.26 -22.93 -13.31
C LEU A 219 -7.93 -24.15 -13.91
N GLN A 220 -8.37 -24.04 -15.15
CA GLN A 220 -8.99 -25.13 -15.87
C GLN A 220 -8.02 -25.63 -16.95
N TRP A 221 -7.82 -26.94 -16.97
CA TRP A 221 -7.07 -27.60 -18.02
C TRP A 221 -7.83 -27.46 -19.34
N PRO A 222 -7.18 -27.05 -20.44
CA PRO A 222 -7.85 -26.89 -21.73
C PRO A 222 -8.40 -28.24 -22.21
N GLY A 223 -9.71 -28.27 -22.47
CA GLY A 223 -10.39 -29.43 -23.05
C GLY A 223 -10.11 -29.60 -24.54
N LEU A 224 -10.54 -30.74 -25.09
CA LEU A 224 -10.38 -31.08 -26.51
C LEU A 224 -11.13 -30.13 -27.46
N ASP A 225 -12.07 -29.35 -26.94
CA ASP A 225 -12.98 -28.48 -27.70
C ASP A 225 -12.36 -27.11 -28.06
N CYS A 226 -11.08 -26.90 -27.76
CA CYS A 226 -10.42 -25.62 -28.01
C CYS A 226 -9.86 -25.52 -29.44
N THR A 227 -9.95 -24.31 -30.02
CA THR A 227 -9.50 -24.02 -31.38
C THR A 227 -7.98 -24.20 -31.55
N ASP A 228 -7.21 -23.88 -30.48
CA ASP A 228 -5.74 -23.99 -30.44
C ASP A 228 -5.26 -24.64 -29.12
N PRO A 229 -5.16 -25.98 -29.04
CA PRO A 229 -4.83 -26.70 -27.79
C PRO A 229 -3.43 -26.40 -27.25
N ILE A 230 -2.44 -26.23 -28.12
CA ILE A 230 -1.04 -25.99 -27.72
C ILE A 230 -0.93 -24.64 -26.99
N LYS A 231 -1.50 -23.59 -27.59
CA LYS A 231 -1.48 -22.24 -27.02
C LYS A 231 -2.25 -22.16 -25.71
N ALA A 232 -3.37 -22.88 -25.61
CA ALA A 232 -4.16 -22.93 -24.38
C ALA A 232 -3.39 -23.63 -23.23
N GLN A 233 -2.64 -24.69 -23.54
CA GLN A 233 -1.78 -25.37 -22.56
C GLN A 233 -0.64 -24.47 -22.08
N GLU A 234 0.04 -23.76 -22.99
CA GLU A 234 1.09 -22.80 -22.62
C GLU A 234 0.58 -21.70 -21.69
N LEU A 235 -0.62 -21.16 -21.98
CA LEU A 235 -1.28 -20.18 -21.13
C LEU A 235 -1.64 -20.76 -19.76
N PHE A 236 -2.14 -21.99 -19.71
CA PHE A 236 -2.42 -22.68 -18.45
C PHE A 236 -1.15 -22.80 -17.60
N TRP A 237 -0.04 -23.29 -18.17
CA TRP A 237 1.21 -23.45 -17.43
C TRP A 237 1.79 -22.11 -16.96
N THR A 238 1.72 -21.08 -17.81
CA THR A 238 2.15 -19.74 -17.45
C THR A 238 1.36 -19.20 -16.27
N GLN A 239 0.03 -19.39 -16.28
CA GLN A 239 -0.83 -18.97 -15.18
C GLN A 239 -0.59 -19.77 -13.90
N LEU A 240 -0.39 -21.09 -13.99
CA LEU A 240 -0.09 -21.94 -12.84
C LEU A 240 1.24 -21.57 -12.20
N LYS A 241 2.30 -21.42 -13.00
CA LYS A 241 3.62 -20.98 -12.53
C LYS A 241 3.55 -19.59 -11.90
N ARG A 242 2.78 -18.67 -12.50
CA ARG A 242 2.55 -17.34 -11.91
C ARG A 242 1.81 -17.43 -10.58
N ALA A 243 0.78 -18.27 -10.46
CA ALA A 243 0.03 -18.45 -9.23
C ALA A 243 0.85 -19.09 -8.09
N LEU A 244 1.76 -20.01 -8.45
CA LEU A 244 2.72 -20.62 -7.54
C LEU A 244 3.79 -19.63 -7.07
N ARG A 245 4.25 -18.75 -7.95
CA ARG A 245 5.21 -17.68 -7.63
C ARG A 245 4.55 -16.50 -6.92
N SER A 246 3.26 -16.27 -7.13
CA SER A 246 2.52 -15.22 -6.47
C SER A 246 2.25 -15.64 -5.03
N SER A 247 3.27 -15.62 -4.19
CA SER A 247 3.07 -15.24 -2.80
C SER A 247 2.86 -13.72 -2.77
N ASN A 248 1.59 -13.30 -2.78
CA ASN A 248 1.15 -11.92 -2.55
C ASN A 248 1.51 -10.82 -3.59
N SER A 249 1.86 -11.16 -4.83
CA SER A 249 2.19 -10.15 -5.88
C SER A 249 1.06 -9.17 -6.23
N ARG A 250 -0.21 -9.45 -5.87
CA ARG A 250 -1.34 -8.51 -6.13
C ARG A 250 -1.19 -7.16 -5.42
N ARG A 251 -0.32 -7.01 -4.42
CA ARG A 251 -0.03 -5.72 -3.78
C ARG A 251 1.32 -5.09 -4.18
N GLN A 252 2.26 -5.87 -4.68
CA GLN A 252 3.53 -5.33 -5.19
C GLN A 252 3.32 -4.54 -6.48
N ASP A 253 2.37 -4.96 -7.33
CA ASP A 253 1.98 -4.20 -8.53
C ASP A 253 1.25 -2.89 -8.15
N GLU A 254 0.45 -2.89 -7.08
CA GLU A 254 -0.22 -1.67 -6.57
C GLU A 254 0.79 -0.69 -5.93
N GLU A 255 1.79 -1.18 -5.20
CA GLU A 255 2.87 -0.37 -4.62
C GLU A 255 3.83 0.19 -5.68
N GLN A 256 4.20 -0.59 -6.71
CA GLN A 256 4.99 -0.08 -7.85
C GLN A 256 4.18 0.93 -8.67
N THR A 257 2.87 0.74 -8.82
CA THR A 257 2.01 1.72 -9.52
C THR A 257 1.90 3.02 -8.71
N LEU A 258 1.81 2.94 -7.38
CA LEU A 258 1.78 4.11 -6.49
C LEU A 258 3.13 4.84 -6.42
N GLU A 259 4.26 4.13 -6.39
CA GLU A 259 5.60 4.72 -6.46
C GLU A 259 5.88 5.37 -7.83
N ASN A 260 5.42 4.75 -8.92
CA ASN A 260 5.55 5.33 -10.27
C ASN A 260 4.66 6.57 -10.47
N VAL A 261 3.48 6.61 -9.84
CA VAL A 261 2.61 7.80 -9.84
C VAL A 261 3.20 8.93 -8.98
N GLN A 262 3.80 8.61 -7.82
CA GLN A 262 4.48 9.60 -6.97
C GLN A 262 5.75 10.16 -7.61
N ASN A 263 6.54 9.32 -8.27
CA ASN A 263 7.71 9.76 -9.04
C ASN A 263 7.29 10.59 -10.27
N GLY A 264 6.19 10.24 -10.92
CA GLY A 264 5.61 11.05 -12.01
C GLY A 264 5.19 12.44 -11.55
N GLN A 265 4.48 12.53 -10.41
CA GLN A 265 4.07 13.83 -9.84
C GLN A 265 5.25 14.69 -9.39
N GLN A 266 6.31 14.11 -8.82
CA GLN A 266 7.53 14.88 -8.49
C GLN A 266 8.26 15.44 -9.71
N ILE A 267 8.23 14.73 -10.84
CA ILE A 267 8.85 15.21 -12.09
C ILE A 267 8.00 16.32 -12.71
N ASP A 268 6.68 16.22 -12.64
CA ASP A 268 5.76 17.25 -13.14
C ASP A 268 5.80 18.53 -12.30
N ASP A 269 5.90 18.41 -10.97
CA ASP A 269 6.05 19.55 -10.05
C ASP A 269 7.41 20.25 -10.25
N ALA A 270 8.51 19.51 -10.45
CA ALA A 270 9.82 20.10 -10.74
C ALA A 270 9.85 20.86 -12.09
N ARG A 271 9.12 20.37 -13.10
CA ARG A 271 8.99 21.08 -14.40
C ARG A 271 8.08 22.31 -14.33
N ALA A 272 7.13 22.34 -13.39
CA ALA A 272 6.30 23.52 -13.14
C ALA A 272 7.13 24.62 -12.45
N GLU A 273 7.96 24.27 -11.48
CA GLU A 273 8.87 25.20 -10.80
C GLU A 273 9.92 25.80 -11.77
N GLU A 274 10.50 25.00 -12.68
CA GLU A 274 11.38 25.52 -13.72
C GLU A 274 10.67 26.51 -14.66
N ARG A 275 9.43 26.23 -15.07
CA ARG A 275 8.66 27.15 -15.92
C ARG A 275 8.34 28.47 -15.23
N GLU A 276 7.99 28.43 -13.93
CA GLU A 276 7.79 29.66 -13.15
C GLU A 276 9.09 30.46 -12.99
N TYR A 277 10.23 29.79 -12.83
CA TYR A 277 11.52 30.46 -12.76
C TYR A 277 11.87 31.19 -14.08
N PHE A 278 11.65 30.57 -15.23
CA PHE A 278 11.89 31.20 -16.54
C PHE A 278 10.91 32.35 -16.84
N MET A 279 9.64 32.22 -16.48
CA MET A 279 8.64 33.30 -16.64
C MET A 279 8.97 34.52 -15.75
N ASN A 280 9.51 34.29 -14.56
CA ASN A 280 9.94 35.37 -13.66
C ASN A 280 11.25 36.03 -14.10
N GLN A 281 12.10 35.34 -14.88
CA GLN A 281 13.29 35.93 -15.50
C GLN A 281 12.95 36.83 -16.70
N GLU A 282 11.98 36.45 -17.53
CA GLU A 282 11.52 37.28 -18.66
C GLU A 282 10.83 38.57 -18.20
N GLN A 283 10.26 38.60 -16.99
CA GLN A 283 9.66 39.82 -16.40
C GLN A 283 10.68 40.78 -15.75
N MET A 284 11.96 40.41 -15.62
CA MET A 284 13.00 41.29 -15.06
C MET A 284 13.77 42.11 -16.12
N ASP A 285 13.53 41.89 -17.42
CA ASP A 285 14.26 42.58 -18.49
C ASP A 285 13.49 43.78 -19.11
N GLU A 286 12.29 44.11 -18.61
CA GLU A 286 11.57 45.35 -18.96
C GLU A 286 11.64 46.38 -17.82
N GLY A 287 12.86 46.87 -17.52
CA GLY A 287 13.08 48.07 -16.73
C GLY A 287 13.05 49.35 -17.61
N PRO A 288 12.52 50.49 -17.12
CA PRO A 288 12.17 51.62 -17.97
C PRO A 288 13.41 52.32 -18.54
N HIS A 289 13.41 52.52 -19.86
CA HIS A 289 14.32 53.45 -20.53
C HIS A 289 14.10 54.88 -19.99
N TYR A 290 14.97 55.32 -19.10
CA TYR A 290 15.07 56.72 -18.72
C TYR A 290 15.63 57.54 -19.89
N LEU A 291 14.74 58.28 -20.55
CA LEU A 291 15.11 59.47 -21.32
C LEU A 291 15.58 60.54 -20.32
N MET A 292 16.83 60.99 -20.47
CA MET A 292 17.32 62.22 -19.85
C MET A 292 17.39 63.37 -20.88
N PRO A 293 17.22 64.62 -20.41
CA PRO A 293 16.94 65.80 -21.25
C PRO A 293 18.11 66.29 -22.10
#